data_AF-A0A137QM40-F1
#
_entry.id   AF-A0A137QM40-F1
#
_cell.length_a   1.000
_cell.length_b   1.000
_cell.length_c   1.000
_cell.angle_alpha   90.00
_cell.angle_beta   90.00
_cell.angle_gamma   90.00
#
_symmetry.space_group_name_H-M   'P 1'
#
loop_
_entity.id
_entity.type
_entity.pdbx_description
1 polymer ?
#
loop_
_entity_poly.entity_id
_entity_poly.type
_entity_poly.pdbx_seq_one_letter_code
_entity_poly.pdbx_strand_id
1 'polypeptide(L)'
;MIYNHKAAKAIEYMIIDALLAAEPHMHIAERVFDPEKFVHLNDSIKDEIERSTNPELTKSRAILRRITDRDLYKMVDYKVIDWPLRHLFRKRVTSKRIVEEVRRKALSDPIPDNFPELEEDDVIVDHCIMHYGMKEENPLKYVKFYSKRDPKSCRNAEKGDYSNLQPECFAEILLRIYTKKPEYWGRVQAGYRQILDSMNSTADIAAAEAITPPATEPPSTPPARTGSFTELGSSATTRASATPFSNNSFTTVSPDFAPPRSPTRGGKKRNRDNRSESPTRKRNRL
;
A
#
# COMPACT_ATOMS: atom_id res chain seq x y z
N MET A 1 0.85 -2.31 -13.74
CA MET A 1 0.10 -2.98 -12.66
C MET A 1 -1.28 -2.33 -12.53
N ILE A 2 -2.31 -2.93 -13.11
CA ILE A 2 -3.68 -2.39 -13.08
C ILE A 2 -4.38 -2.80 -11.77
N TYR A 3 -4.31 -4.08 -11.40
CA TYR A 3 -4.97 -4.63 -10.21
C TYR A 3 -4.40 -4.11 -8.88
N ASN A 4 -3.08 -3.88 -8.80
CA ASN A 4 -2.41 -3.44 -7.56
C ASN A 4 -2.07 -1.95 -7.55
N HIS A 5 -2.83 -1.12 -8.29
CA HIS A 5 -2.63 0.32 -8.28
C HIS A 5 -2.94 0.91 -6.90
N LYS A 6 -2.07 1.79 -6.39
CA LYS A 6 -2.16 2.32 -5.01
C LYS A 6 -3.52 2.94 -4.66
N ALA A 7 -4.15 3.62 -5.62
CA ALA A 7 -5.47 4.24 -5.40
C ALA A 7 -6.61 3.24 -5.52
N ALA A 8 -6.46 2.17 -6.32
CA ALA A 8 -7.44 1.09 -6.37
C ALA A 8 -7.45 0.34 -5.04
N LYS A 9 -6.28 -0.02 -4.52
CA LYS A 9 -6.12 -0.60 -3.17
C LYS A 9 -6.72 0.28 -2.07
N ALA A 10 -6.50 1.60 -2.12
CA ALA A 10 -7.11 2.52 -1.16
C ALA A 10 -8.65 2.49 -1.20
N ILE A 11 -9.25 2.42 -2.40
CA ILE A 11 -10.69 2.30 -2.59
C ILE A 11 -11.19 0.94 -2.11
N GLU A 12 -10.47 -0.15 -2.39
CA GLU A 12 -10.82 -1.50 -1.89
C GLU A 12 -10.91 -1.52 -0.37
N TYR A 13 -9.93 -0.96 0.34
CA TYR A 13 -9.99 -0.86 1.80
C TYR A 13 -11.17 -0.02 2.29
N MET A 14 -11.53 1.06 1.59
CA MET A 14 -12.73 1.84 1.93
C MET A 14 -14.02 1.04 1.69
N ILE A 15 -14.08 0.25 0.63
CA ILE A 15 -15.24 -0.63 0.37
C ILE A 15 -15.32 -1.70 1.47
N ILE A 16 -14.21 -2.32 1.85
CA ILE A 16 -14.17 -3.29 2.95
C ILE A 16 -14.69 -2.65 4.24
N ASP A 17 -14.18 -1.47 4.63
CA ASP A 17 -14.64 -0.77 5.82
C ASP A 17 -16.12 -0.39 5.75
N ALA A 18 -16.62 -0.01 4.57
CA ALA A 18 -18.04 0.26 4.37
C ALA A 18 -18.89 -1.01 4.55
N LEU A 19 -18.47 -2.14 3.96
CA LEU A 19 -19.19 -3.41 4.07
C LEU A 19 -19.15 -3.95 5.50
N LEU A 20 -18.01 -3.88 6.20
CA LEU A 20 -17.90 -4.24 7.61
C LEU A 20 -18.80 -3.37 8.51
N ALA A 21 -18.93 -2.08 8.20
CA ALA A 21 -19.86 -1.20 8.92
C ALA A 21 -21.34 -1.48 8.63
N ALA A 22 -21.67 -2.10 7.49
CA ALA A 22 -23.02 -2.51 7.14
C ALA A 22 -23.37 -3.92 7.63
N GLU A 23 -22.37 -4.76 7.85
CA GLU A 23 -22.51 -6.18 8.19
C GLU A 23 -23.47 -6.45 9.36
N PRO A 24 -23.40 -5.74 10.51
CA PRO A 24 -24.28 -6.03 11.65
C PRO A 24 -25.79 -5.86 11.39
N HIS A 25 -26.15 -5.20 10.28
CA HIS A 25 -27.54 -4.89 9.93
C HIS A 25 -27.98 -5.54 8.62
N MET A 26 -27.04 -5.79 7.70
CA MET A 26 -27.32 -6.38 6.40
C MET A 26 -27.01 -7.88 6.33
N HIS A 27 -26.26 -8.42 7.30
CA HIS A 27 -25.86 -9.83 7.38
C HIS A 27 -25.31 -10.34 6.03
N ILE A 28 -24.36 -9.59 5.45
CA ILE A 28 -23.88 -9.80 4.07
C ILE A 28 -23.10 -11.11 4.01
N ALA A 29 -22.28 -11.38 5.03
CA ALA A 29 -21.45 -12.58 5.08
C ALA A 29 -22.31 -13.86 5.12
N GLU A 30 -23.44 -13.85 5.81
CA GLU A 30 -24.33 -15.01 5.92
C GLU A 30 -24.96 -15.40 4.58
N ARG A 31 -25.14 -14.44 3.65
CA ARG A 31 -25.75 -14.68 2.33
C ARG A 31 -24.94 -15.64 1.47
N VAL A 32 -23.65 -15.88 1.77
CA VAL A 32 -22.81 -16.82 1.00
C VAL A 32 -23.16 -18.29 1.25
N PHE A 33 -23.82 -18.59 2.38
CA PHE A 33 -24.20 -19.95 2.75
C PHE A 33 -25.61 -20.32 2.26
N ASP A 34 -26.33 -19.36 1.67
CA ASP A 34 -27.69 -19.51 1.17
C ASP A 34 -27.69 -19.25 -0.34
N PRO A 35 -27.79 -20.29 -1.19
CA PRO A 35 -27.71 -20.14 -2.64
C PRO A 35 -28.74 -19.15 -3.22
N GLU A 36 -29.94 -19.07 -2.64
CA GLU A 36 -31.00 -18.15 -3.10
C GLU A 36 -30.64 -16.69 -2.82
N LYS A 37 -29.92 -16.43 -1.72
CA LYS A 37 -29.42 -15.08 -1.41
C LYS A 37 -28.12 -14.76 -2.13
N PHE A 38 -27.24 -15.74 -2.31
CA PHE A 38 -25.92 -15.56 -2.91
C PHE A 38 -25.99 -15.06 -4.35
N VAL A 39 -26.98 -15.54 -5.14
CA VAL A 39 -27.16 -15.08 -6.53
C VAL A 39 -27.47 -13.57 -6.64
N HIS A 40 -27.97 -12.97 -5.56
CA HIS A 40 -28.25 -11.54 -5.48
C HIS A 40 -27.10 -10.73 -4.84
N LEU A 41 -26.05 -11.40 -4.35
CA LEU A 41 -24.87 -10.75 -3.80
C LEU A 41 -23.95 -10.27 -4.92
N ASN A 42 -24.23 -9.06 -5.42
CA ASN A 42 -23.49 -8.40 -6.49
C ASN A 42 -23.23 -6.92 -6.15
N ASP A 43 -22.62 -6.18 -7.07
CA ASP A 43 -22.21 -4.78 -6.88
C ASP A 43 -23.35 -3.82 -6.52
N SER A 44 -24.63 -4.20 -6.76
CA SER A 44 -25.79 -3.42 -6.34
C SER A 44 -25.89 -3.22 -4.83
N ILE A 45 -25.15 -4.01 -4.03
CA ILE A 45 -25.04 -3.81 -2.58
C ILE A 45 -24.56 -2.41 -2.21
N LYS A 46 -23.69 -1.82 -3.05
CA LYS A 46 -23.25 -0.43 -2.89
C LYS A 46 -24.44 0.51 -3.00
N ASP A 47 -25.27 0.33 -4.03
CA ASP A 47 -26.44 1.17 -4.28
C ASP A 47 -27.54 0.94 -3.24
N GLU A 48 -27.66 -0.27 -2.70
CA GLU A 48 -28.55 -0.60 -1.58
C GLU A 48 -28.16 0.20 -0.33
N ILE A 49 -26.88 0.17 0.05
CA ILE A 49 -26.36 0.94 1.18
C ILE A 49 -26.58 2.44 0.95
N GLU A 50 -26.23 2.96 -0.22
CA GLU A 50 -26.35 4.39 -0.53
C GLU A 50 -27.80 4.90 -0.53
N ARG A 51 -28.75 4.08 -0.99
CA ARG A 51 -30.18 4.42 -1.03
C ARG A 51 -30.89 4.20 0.31
N SER A 52 -30.34 3.39 1.20
CA SER A 52 -30.93 3.14 2.51
C SER A 52 -31.10 4.45 3.30
N THR A 53 -32.18 4.55 4.07
CA THR A 53 -32.43 5.66 5.01
C THR A 53 -32.19 5.27 6.46
N ASN A 54 -31.91 3.99 6.73
CA ASN A 54 -31.70 3.47 8.08
C ASN A 54 -30.53 4.19 8.78
N PRO A 55 -30.69 4.60 10.04
CA PRO A 55 -29.64 5.32 10.78
C PRO A 55 -28.41 4.42 11.02
N GLU A 56 -28.63 3.13 11.19
CA GLU A 56 -27.59 2.11 11.38
C GLU A 56 -26.54 2.07 10.25
N LEU A 57 -26.96 2.32 9.00
CA LEU A 57 -26.08 2.30 7.83
C LEU A 57 -25.36 3.64 7.59
N THR A 58 -25.47 4.61 8.50
CA THR A 58 -24.89 5.95 8.33
C THR A 58 -23.36 5.91 8.21
N LYS A 59 -22.68 5.09 9.02
CA LYS A 59 -21.22 4.94 8.96
C LYS A 59 -20.78 4.39 7.60
N SER A 60 -21.45 3.35 7.12
CA SER A 60 -21.17 2.74 5.82
C SER A 60 -21.40 3.74 4.66
N ARG A 61 -22.57 4.40 4.66
CA ARG A 61 -22.89 5.45 3.67
C ARG A 61 -21.86 6.57 3.66
N ALA A 62 -21.37 7.00 4.83
CA ALA A 62 -20.37 8.06 4.93
C ALA A 62 -19.04 7.67 4.25
N ILE A 63 -18.61 6.41 4.39
CA ILE A 63 -17.40 5.90 3.73
C ILE A 63 -17.58 5.85 2.21
N LEU A 64 -18.70 5.34 1.71
CA LEU A 64 -18.99 5.31 0.26
C LEU A 64 -19.08 6.71 -0.35
N ARG A 65 -19.65 7.67 0.38
CA ARG A 65 -19.65 9.09 -0.03
C ARG A 65 -18.23 9.65 -0.18
N ARG A 66 -17.31 9.32 0.73
CA ARG A 66 -15.90 9.72 0.59
C ARG A 66 -15.26 9.18 -0.68
N ILE A 67 -15.58 7.94 -1.09
CA ILE A 67 -15.09 7.38 -2.37
C ILE A 67 -15.57 8.24 -3.54
N THR A 68 -16.87 8.56 -3.56
CA THR A 68 -17.50 9.40 -4.59
C THR A 68 -16.90 10.81 -4.63
N ASP A 69 -16.65 11.41 -3.46
CA ASP A 69 -16.01 12.73 -3.31
C ASP A 69 -14.49 12.68 -3.52
N ARG A 70 -13.91 11.51 -3.85
CA ARG A 70 -12.46 11.27 -3.98
C ARG A 70 -11.65 11.64 -2.73
N ASP A 71 -12.28 11.59 -1.55
CA ASP A 71 -11.63 11.73 -0.24
C ASP A 71 -11.08 10.39 0.25
N LEU A 72 -10.15 9.86 -0.54
CA LEU A 72 -9.59 8.51 -0.39
C LEU A 72 -8.57 8.41 0.74
N TYR A 73 -8.41 7.20 1.29
CA TYR A 73 -7.26 6.87 2.14
C TYR A 73 -5.95 7.17 1.42
N LYS A 74 -4.96 7.64 2.20
CA LYS A 74 -3.70 8.16 1.65
C LYS A 74 -2.60 7.14 1.86
N MET A 75 -1.96 6.72 0.77
CA MET A 75 -0.74 5.93 0.84
C MET A 75 0.37 6.80 1.43
N VAL A 76 1.01 6.29 2.48
CA VAL A 76 2.06 6.95 3.27
C VAL A 76 3.44 6.53 2.81
N ASP A 77 3.65 5.22 2.66
CA ASP A 77 4.95 4.69 2.22
C ASP A 77 4.75 3.40 1.41
N TYR A 78 5.79 3.03 0.67
CA TYR A 78 5.84 1.89 -0.22
C TYR A 78 7.21 1.22 -0.18
N LYS A 79 7.23 -0.12 -0.14
CA LYS A 79 8.46 -0.88 -0.18
C LYS A 79 8.26 -2.22 -0.89
N VAL A 80 9.24 -2.61 -1.69
CA VAL A 80 9.35 -3.97 -2.24
C VAL A 80 10.19 -4.78 -1.26
N ILE A 81 9.72 -5.97 -0.90
CA ILE A 81 10.38 -6.88 0.04
C ILE A 81 10.56 -8.22 -0.65
N ASP A 82 11.78 -8.75 -0.56
CA ASP A 82 12.11 -10.06 -1.10
C ASP A 82 11.32 -11.16 -0.38
N TRP A 83 10.92 -12.19 -1.14
CA TRP A 83 10.12 -13.30 -0.63
C TRP A 83 10.62 -13.97 0.65
N PRO A 84 11.96 -14.19 0.84
CA PRO A 84 12.52 -14.72 2.07
C PRO A 84 12.16 -13.91 3.33
N LEU A 85 12.06 -12.58 3.20
CA LEU A 85 11.86 -11.66 4.32
C LEU A 85 10.39 -11.43 4.69
N ARG A 86 9.46 -12.03 3.94
CA ARG A 86 8.00 -11.80 4.11
C ARG A 86 7.54 -12.03 5.55
N HIS A 87 8.06 -13.05 6.23
CA HIS A 87 7.63 -13.41 7.58
C HIS A 87 8.15 -12.41 8.62
N LEU A 88 9.38 -11.94 8.44
CA LEU A 88 9.98 -10.92 9.29
C LEU A 88 9.18 -9.62 9.21
N PHE A 89 8.94 -9.13 7.99
CA PHE A 89 8.17 -7.90 7.79
C PHE A 89 6.73 -8.04 8.28
N ARG A 90 6.05 -9.15 8.00
CA ARG A 90 4.67 -9.39 8.48
C ARG A 90 4.57 -9.40 10.01
N LYS A 91 5.60 -9.88 10.71
CA LYS A 91 5.65 -9.89 12.18
C LYS A 91 5.99 -8.51 12.74
N ARG A 92 6.86 -7.76 12.06
CA ARG A 92 7.50 -6.56 12.63
C ARG A 92 6.85 -5.26 12.17
N VAL A 93 6.26 -5.19 10.97
CA VAL A 93 5.53 -4.04 10.44
C VAL A 93 4.04 -4.28 10.59
N THR A 94 3.44 -3.72 11.63
CA THR A 94 1.99 -3.82 11.89
C THR A 94 1.42 -2.44 12.21
N SER A 95 0.12 -2.26 11.99
CA SER A 95 -0.58 -1.02 12.30
C SER A 95 -0.37 -0.61 13.77
N LYS A 96 -0.53 -1.55 14.70
CA LYS A 96 -0.25 -1.36 16.12
C LYS A 96 1.12 -0.76 16.40
N ARG A 97 2.18 -1.39 15.88
CA ARG A 97 3.57 -0.94 16.15
C ARG A 97 3.83 0.42 15.53
N ILE A 98 3.26 0.71 14.35
CA ILE A 98 3.39 2.03 13.74
C ILE A 98 2.74 3.10 14.63
N VAL A 99 1.54 2.83 15.15
CA VAL A 99 0.84 3.77 16.06
C VAL A 99 1.60 3.92 17.39
N GLU A 100 2.15 2.85 17.95
CA GLU A 100 3.02 2.91 19.14
C GLU A 100 4.25 3.80 18.91
N GLU A 101 4.93 3.67 17.76
CA GLU A 101 6.07 4.52 17.40
C GLU A 101 5.67 5.98 17.17
N VAL A 102 4.48 6.24 16.60
CA VAL A 102 3.93 7.59 16.48
C VAL A 102 3.71 8.20 17.87
N ARG A 103 3.11 7.46 18.81
CA ARG A 103 2.90 7.91 20.19
C ARG A 103 4.21 8.12 20.94
N ARG A 104 5.21 7.25 20.72
CA ARG A 104 6.53 7.39 21.31
C ARG A 104 7.24 8.66 20.80
N LYS A 105 7.17 8.95 19.50
CA LYS A 105 7.71 10.19 18.92
C LYS A 105 6.95 11.43 19.36
N ALA A 106 5.66 11.31 19.68
CA ALA A 106 4.85 12.39 20.23
C ALA A 106 5.39 12.95 21.56
N LEU A 107 6.20 12.17 22.30
CA LEU A 107 6.87 12.62 23.52
C LEU A 107 7.95 13.68 23.24
N SER A 108 8.63 13.61 22.09
CA SER A 108 9.66 14.55 21.67
C SER A 108 9.14 15.64 20.73
N ASP A 109 8.13 15.33 19.93
CA ASP A 109 7.49 16.22 18.96
C ASP A 109 5.97 16.13 19.17
N PRO A 110 5.38 17.00 20.02
CA PRO A 110 3.98 16.92 20.40
C PRO A 110 3.03 16.94 19.21
N ILE A 111 1.97 16.13 19.29
CA ILE A 111 0.90 16.14 18.29
C ILE A 111 0.06 17.41 18.51
N PRO A 112 -0.27 18.18 17.46
CA PRO A 112 -1.14 19.34 17.60
C PRO A 112 -2.51 18.99 18.19
N ASP A 113 -3.02 19.81 19.12
CA ASP A 113 -4.29 19.57 19.85
C ASP A 113 -5.53 19.43 18.95
N ASN A 114 -5.47 19.92 17.71
CA ASN A 114 -6.55 19.82 16.75
C ASN A 114 -6.59 18.47 16.00
N PHE A 115 -5.65 17.56 16.23
CA PHE A 115 -5.64 16.27 15.59
C PHE A 115 -6.55 15.30 16.37
N PRO A 116 -7.43 14.54 15.69
CA PRO A 116 -8.23 13.51 16.35
C PRO A 116 -7.32 12.38 16.85
N GLU A 117 -7.67 11.71 17.94
CA GLU A 117 -6.88 10.58 18.46
C GLU A 117 -6.57 9.53 17.37
N LEU A 118 -5.31 9.09 17.25
CA LEU A 118 -4.92 8.05 16.28
C LEU A 118 -5.03 6.65 16.90
N GLU A 119 -5.84 5.80 16.26
CA GLU A 119 -6.03 4.40 16.65
C GLU A 119 -5.34 3.44 15.68
N GLU A 120 -5.23 2.17 16.08
CA GLU A 120 -4.67 1.10 15.22
C GLU A 120 -5.44 0.98 13.90
N ASP A 121 -6.77 1.05 13.97
CA ASP A 121 -7.66 0.90 12.81
C ASP A 121 -7.55 2.06 11.81
N ASP A 122 -6.92 3.18 12.18
CA ASP A 122 -6.68 4.30 11.26
C ASP A 122 -5.47 4.08 10.35
N VAL A 123 -4.63 3.08 10.64
CA VAL A 123 -3.45 2.73 9.86
C VAL A 123 -3.66 1.36 9.21
N ILE A 124 -3.41 1.27 7.91
CA ILE A 124 -3.51 0.01 7.17
C ILE A 124 -2.12 -0.37 6.68
N VAL A 125 -1.71 -1.60 6.96
CA VAL A 125 -0.46 -2.20 6.46
C VAL A 125 -0.79 -3.32 5.48
N ASP A 126 -0.72 -3.02 4.19
CA ASP A 126 -0.99 -3.94 3.08
C ASP A 126 0.28 -4.70 2.71
N HIS A 127 0.27 -6.02 2.92
CA HIS A 127 1.31 -6.95 2.47
C HIS A 127 0.84 -7.68 1.22
N CYS A 128 0.96 -7.02 0.07
CA CYS A 128 0.46 -7.55 -1.19
C CYS A 128 1.47 -8.53 -1.82
N ILE A 129 1.08 -9.80 -1.95
CA ILE A 129 1.90 -10.85 -2.57
C ILE A 129 1.85 -10.70 -4.09
N MET A 130 3.01 -10.53 -4.72
CA MET A 130 3.16 -10.55 -6.17
C MET A 130 3.90 -11.82 -6.56
N HIS A 131 3.31 -12.66 -7.41
CA HIS A 131 3.95 -13.89 -7.85
C HIS A 131 3.44 -14.37 -9.21
N TYR A 132 4.14 -15.34 -9.81
CA TYR A 132 3.81 -15.89 -11.13
C TYR A 132 2.75 -17.01 -11.06
N GLY A 133 1.77 -16.89 -10.16
CA GLY A 133 0.73 -17.91 -9.95
C GLY A 133 1.11 -19.07 -9.03
N MET A 134 2.41 -19.34 -8.79
CA MET A 134 2.88 -20.47 -7.96
C MET A 134 3.82 -20.06 -6.82
N LYS A 135 3.52 -18.94 -6.14
CA LYS A 135 4.38 -18.34 -5.11
C LYS A 135 5.84 -18.23 -5.61
N GLU A 136 6.84 -18.67 -4.84
CA GLU A 136 8.25 -18.61 -5.20
C GLU A 136 8.66 -19.52 -6.36
N GLU A 137 7.81 -20.47 -6.75
CA GLU A 137 8.15 -21.44 -7.78
C GLU A 137 7.98 -20.88 -9.19
N ASN A 138 8.89 -21.28 -10.08
CA ASN A 138 8.77 -20.99 -11.50
C ASN A 138 7.66 -21.87 -12.12
N PRO A 139 6.54 -21.31 -12.59
CA PRO A 139 5.47 -22.10 -13.20
C PRO A 139 5.91 -22.84 -14.47
N LEU A 140 6.96 -22.40 -15.16
CA LEU A 140 7.50 -23.10 -16.34
C LEU A 140 7.98 -24.53 -16.03
N LYS A 141 8.32 -24.82 -14.76
CA LYS A 141 8.63 -26.19 -14.32
C LYS A 141 7.46 -27.15 -14.50
N TYR A 142 6.24 -26.65 -14.58
CA TYR A 142 5.02 -27.44 -14.72
C TYR A 142 4.43 -27.39 -16.14
N VAL A 143 5.16 -26.77 -17.08
CA VAL A 143 4.79 -26.71 -18.50
C VAL A 143 5.68 -27.64 -19.30
N LYS A 144 5.06 -28.50 -20.13
CA LYS A 144 5.77 -29.34 -21.08
C LYS A 144 5.74 -28.71 -22.46
N PHE A 145 6.88 -28.78 -23.14
CA PHE A 145 7.09 -28.29 -24.50
C PHE A 145 7.38 -29.47 -25.42
N TYR A 146 7.05 -29.32 -26.69
CA TYR A 146 7.39 -30.27 -27.75
C TYR A 146 8.06 -29.53 -28.91
N SER A 147 8.82 -30.26 -29.72
CA SER A 147 9.47 -29.69 -30.90
C SER A 147 8.55 -29.83 -32.12
N LYS A 148 8.57 -28.85 -33.02
CA LYS A 148 7.93 -29.00 -34.34
C LYS A 148 8.44 -30.24 -35.11
N ARG A 149 9.69 -30.65 -34.86
CA ARG A 149 10.33 -31.81 -35.51
C ARG A 149 9.92 -33.14 -34.88
N ASP A 150 9.46 -33.14 -33.63
CA ASP A 150 8.94 -34.32 -32.95
C ASP A 150 7.75 -33.93 -32.04
N PRO A 151 6.54 -33.85 -32.60
CA PRO A 151 5.35 -33.43 -31.84
C PRO A 151 4.81 -34.47 -30.87
N LYS A 152 5.28 -35.73 -30.94
CA LYS A 152 4.76 -36.82 -30.10
C LYS A 152 5.53 -36.98 -28.79
N SER A 153 6.72 -36.38 -28.68
CA SER A 153 7.48 -36.33 -27.44
C SER A 153 7.39 -34.94 -26.80
N CYS A 154 7.39 -34.89 -25.47
CA CYS A 154 7.40 -33.64 -24.74
C CYS A 154 8.39 -33.71 -23.57
N ARG A 155 8.96 -32.56 -23.22
CA ARG A 155 9.87 -32.39 -22.09
C ARG A 155 9.65 -31.05 -21.42
N ASN A 156 10.08 -30.92 -20.18
CA ASN A 156 10.13 -29.64 -19.49
C ASN A 156 11.24 -28.78 -20.08
N ALA A 157 11.09 -27.46 -19.99
CA ALA A 157 12.16 -26.55 -20.35
C ALA A 157 13.21 -26.51 -19.23
N GLU A 158 14.48 -26.62 -19.60
CA GLU A 158 15.61 -26.60 -18.68
C GLU A 158 16.41 -25.31 -18.80
N LYS A 159 17.38 -25.12 -17.89
CA LYS A 159 18.29 -23.97 -17.96
C LYS A 159 19.07 -24.03 -19.28
N GLY A 160 18.99 -22.95 -20.06
CA GLY A 160 19.57 -22.88 -21.41
C GLY A 160 18.54 -23.04 -22.53
N ASP A 161 17.37 -23.62 -22.27
CA ASP A 161 16.25 -23.61 -23.22
C ASP A 161 15.54 -22.24 -23.28
N TYR A 162 15.74 -21.39 -22.26
CA TYR A 162 15.17 -20.05 -22.15
C TYR A 162 16.18 -19.03 -21.58
N SER A 163 15.78 -17.75 -21.63
CA SER A 163 16.64 -16.61 -21.29
C SER A 163 17.15 -16.63 -19.84
N ASN A 164 18.42 -16.26 -19.66
CA ASN A 164 19.04 -16.06 -18.36
C ASN A 164 18.58 -14.75 -17.66
N LEU A 165 17.84 -13.88 -18.35
CA LEU A 165 17.30 -12.63 -17.78
C LEU A 165 16.01 -12.83 -16.95
N GLN A 166 15.70 -14.06 -16.55
CA GLN A 166 14.54 -14.35 -15.71
C GLN A 166 14.79 -13.93 -14.25
N PRO A 167 13.72 -13.71 -13.46
CA PRO A 167 13.87 -13.50 -12.02
C PRO A 167 14.51 -14.71 -11.33
N GLU A 168 15.30 -14.47 -10.30
CA GLU A 168 15.84 -15.52 -9.43
C GLU A 168 14.76 -16.06 -8.47
N CYS A 169 13.87 -15.18 -8.01
CA CYS A 169 12.68 -15.52 -7.23
C CYS A 169 11.42 -15.10 -7.97
N PHE A 170 10.41 -15.97 -8.00
CA PHE A 170 9.14 -15.74 -8.74
C PHE A 170 8.05 -15.12 -7.88
N ALA A 171 8.40 -14.67 -6.67
CA ALA A 171 7.53 -13.94 -5.77
C ALA A 171 8.24 -12.81 -5.04
N GLU A 172 7.47 -11.80 -4.65
CA GLU A 172 7.89 -10.66 -3.83
C GLU A 172 6.67 -10.12 -3.05
N ILE A 173 6.91 -9.27 -2.05
CA ILE A 173 5.85 -8.55 -1.35
C ILE A 173 5.93 -7.07 -1.67
N LEU A 174 4.81 -6.49 -2.08
CA LEU A 174 4.62 -5.04 -2.14
C LEU A 174 3.98 -4.58 -0.82
N LEU A 175 4.81 -4.04 0.07
CA LEU A 175 4.36 -3.41 1.29
C LEU A 175 3.87 -2.00 1.01
N ARG A 176 2.64 -1.69 1.41
CA ARG A 176 2.08 -0.35 1.39
C ARG A 176 1.48 0.01 2.72
N ILE A 177 1.69 1.25 3.13
CA ILE A 177 1.09 1.79 4.34
C ILE A 177 0.11 2.86 3.93
N TYR A 178 -1.09 2.81 4.49
CA TYR A 178 -2.11 3.82 4.29
C TYR A 178 -2.55 4.39 5.62
N THR A 179 -2.97 5.66 5.59
CA THR A 179 -3.67 6.30 6.71
C THR A 179 -5.10 6.67 6.28
N LYS A 180 -6.05 6.44 7.18
CA LYS A 180 -7.44 6.91 7.08
C LYS A 180 -7.58 8.39 7.45
N LYS A 181 -6.60 8.92 8.20
CA LYS A 181 -6.47 10.31 8.71
C LYS A 181 -5.30 11.04 8.03
N PRO A 182 -5.55 11.83 6.97
CA PRO A 182 -4.50 12.50 6.20
C PRO A 182 -3.61 13.45 7.01
N GLU A 183 -4.13 14.02 8.09
CA GLU A 183 -3.39 14.87 9.03
C GLU A 183 -2.20 14.12 9.67
N TYR A 184 -2.32 12.80 9.89
CA TYR A 184 -1.25 11.98 10.46
C TYR A 184 -0.23 11.46 9.44
N TRP A 185 -0.30 11.87 8.17
CA TRP A 185 0.53 11.27 7.11
C TRP A 185 2.02 11.31 7.44
N GLY A 186 2.58 12.48 7.75
CA GLY A 186 4.00 12.63 8.08
C GLY A 186 4.41 11.83 9.32
N ARG A 187 3.57 11.84 10.36
CA ARG A 187 3.80 11.11 11.60
C ARG A 187 3.77 9.59 11.39
N VAL A 188 2.80 9.06 10.65
CA VAL A 188 2.71 7.64 10.30
C VAL A 188 3.92 7.20 9.48
N GLN A 189 4.39 8.05 8.55
CA GLN A 189 5.62 7.78 7.82
C GLN A 189 6.82 7.69 8.76
N ALA A 190 6.97 8.68 9.66
CA ALA A 190 8.05 8.72 10.63
C ALA A 190 8.03 7.52 11.60
N GLY A 191 6.84 7.06 12.01
CA GLY A 191 6.65 5.87 12.84
C GLY A 191 7.08 4.59 12.12
N TYR A 192 6.62 4.38 10.89
CA TYR A 192 7.06 3.24 10.07
C TYR A 192 8.57 3.22 9.82
N ARG A 193 9.16 4.37 9.46
CA ARG A 193 10.58 4.46 9.14
C ARG A 193 11.47 4.15 10.34
N GLN A 194 11.01 4.53 11.53
CA GLN A 194 11.67 4.16 12.78
C GLN A 194 11.68 2.64 13.02
N ILE A 195 10.58 1.97 12.67
CA ILE A 195 10.50 0.50 12.73
C ILE A 195 11.54 -0.10 11.78
N LEU A 196 11.66 0.41 10.55
CA LEU A 196 12.67 -0.05 9.59
C LEU A 196 14.10 0.16 10.11
N ASP A 197 14.39 1.34 10.67
CA ASP A 197 15.71 1.62 11.27
C ASP A 197 16.03 0.63 12.41
N SER A 198 15.03 0.29 13.22
CA SER A 198 15.20 -0.71 14.30
C SER A 198 15.47 -2.13 13.79
N MET A 199 14.98 -2.47 12.60
CA MET A 199 15.28 -3.76 11.96
C MET A 199 16.67 -3.78 11.31
N ASN A 200 17.24 -2.62 11.03
CA ASN A 200 18.57 -2.52 10.41
C ASN A 200 19.72 -2.77 11.41
N SER A 201 19.44 -3.00 12.69
CA SER A 201 20.43 -3.27 13.73
C SER A 201 20.77 -4.77 13.77
N THR A 202 21.78 -5.17 12.98
CA THR A 202 22.61 -6.41 12.98
C THR A 202 21.96 -7.81 13.13
N ALA A 203 20.97 -8.03 14.00
CA ALA A 203 20.38 -9.35 14.25
C ALA A 203 19.44 -9.82 13.12
N ASP A 204 18.64 -8.91 12.57
CA ASP A 204 17.70 -9.22 11.48
C ASP A 204 18.42 -9.32 10.11
N ILE A 205 19.58 -8.64 9.95
CA ILE A 205 20.45 -8.75 8.75
C ILE A 205 21.11 -10.13 8.69
N ALA A 206 21.65 -10.64 9.81
CA ALA A 206 22.24 -11.98 9.85
C ALA A 206 21.18 -13.08 9.58
N ALA A 207 19.94 -12.88 10.04
CA ALA A 207 18.83 -13.77 9.72
C ALA A 207 18.37 -13.64 8.26
N ALA A 208 18.43 -12.44 7.66
CA ALA A 208 18.14 -12.22 6.25
C ALA A 208 19.20 -12.87 5.34
N GLU A 209 20.49 -12.68 5.65
CA GLU A 209 21.63 -13.22 4.92
C GLU A 209 21.67 -14.76 4.96
N ALA A 210 21.22 -15.38 6.06
CA ALA A 210 21.11 -16.83 6.18
C ALA A 210 20.01 -17.46 5.31
N ILE A 211 19.04 -16.68 4.82
CA ILE A 211 17.89 -17.17 4.02
C ILE A 211 18.05 -16.81 2.53
N THR A 212 18.84 -15.80 2.20
CA THR A 212 19.20 -15.49 0.81
C THR A 212 20.21 -16.51 0.25
N PRO A 213 20.01 -17.06 -0.96
CA PRO A 213 21.04 -17.85 -1.63
C PRO A 213 22.32 -17.01 -1.81
N PRO A 214 23.52 -17.61 -1.80
CA PRO A 214 24.76 -16.87 -1.94
C PRO A 214 24.73 -16.05 -3.24
N ALA A 215 25.09 -14.76 -3.13
CA ALA A 215 25.23 -13.89 -4.28
C ALA A 215 26.16 -14.56 -5.29
N THR A 216 25.66 -14.85 -6.49
CA THR A 216 26.54 -15.25 -7.59
C THR A 216 27.40 -14.05 -7.91
N GLU A 217 28.73 -14.20 -7.81
CA GLU A 217 29.66 -13.11 -8.07
C GLU A 217 29.30 -12.43 -9.41
N PRO A 218 29.12 -11.10 -9.44
CA PRO A 218 28.92 -10.41 -10.69
C PRO A 218 30.15 -10.67 -11.56
N PRO A 219 29.99 -10.86 -12.89
CA PRO A 219 31.12 -11.08 -13.77
C PRO A 219 32.14 -9.95 -13.59
N SER A 220 33.40 -10.30 -13.30
CA SER A 220 34.48 -9.32 -13.18
C SER A 220 34.60 -8.53 -14.47
N THR A 221 34.11 -7.29 -14.45
CA THR A 221 34.48 -6.30 -15.46
C THR A 221 36.00 -6.10 -15.35
N PRO A 222 36.78 -6.28 -16.42
CA PRO A 222 38.23 -6.11 -16.34
C PRO A 222 38.56 -4.67 -15.89
N PRO A 223 39.55 -4.49 -14.99
CA PRO A 223 39.93 -3.18 -14.52
C PRO A 223 40.41 -2.32 -15.68
N ALA A 224 39.79 -1.15 -15.86
CA ALA A 224 40.26 -0.13 -16.77
C ALA A 224 41.69 0.26 -16.37
N ARG A 225 42.60 0.29 -17.35
CA ARG A 225 44.01 0.64 -17.17
C ARG A 225 44.15 1.98 -16.44
N THR A 226 44.96 1.98 -15.40
CA THR A 226 45.39 3.14 -14.62
C THR A 226 45.97 4.22 -15.54
N GLY A 227 45.25 5.33 -15.66
CA GLY A 227 45.79 6.62 -16.08
C GLY A 227 45.89 7.50 -14.83
N SER A 228 47.10 7.96 -14.52
CA SER A 228 47.43 8.79 -13.38
C SER A 228 46.67 10.11 -13.45
N PHE A 229 45.75 10.35 -12.53
CA PHE A 229 45.27 11.69 -12.23
C PHE A 229 45.20 11.89 -10.73
N THR A 230 45.79 13.00 -10.32
CA THR A 230 46.23 13.34 -8.98
C THR A 230 45.07 13.52 -8.01
N GLU A 231 45.36 13.09 -6.79
CA GLU A 231 44.59 13.12 -5.55
C GLU A 231 43.92 14.48 -5.26
N LEU A 232 42.60 14.48 -5.10
CA LEU A 232 41.88 15.50 -4.34
C LEU A 232 40.97 14.78 -3.33
N GLY A 233 41.24 15.02 -2.05
CA GLY A 233 40.67 14.30 -0.92
C GLY A 233 39.15 14.17 -0.97
N SER A 234 38.69 12.93 -0.84
CA SER A 234 37.28 12.62 -0.63
C SER A 234 37.19 11.75 0.61
N SER A 235 36.63 12.34 1.66
CA SER A 235 36.27 11.69 2.91
C SER A 235 35.63 10.33 2.63
N ALA A 236 36.19 9.30 3.26
CA ALA A 236 35.66 7.95 3.25
C ALA A 236 34.25 7.95 3.86
N THR A 237 33.25 8.18 3.01
CA THR A 237 31.87 7.84 3.33
C THR A 237 31.77 6.36 3.02
N THR A 238 31.84 5.54 4.07
CA THR A 238 31.47 4.13 4.01
C THR A 238 30.13 4.04 3.28
N ARG A 239 30.14 3.46 2.07
CA ARG A 239 28.90 3.06 1.39
C ARG A 239 28.25 2.01 2.28
N ALA A 240 27.35 2.43 3.16
CA ALA A 240 26.41 1.51 3.78
C ALA A 240 25.71 0.80 2.62
N SER A 241 25.95 -0.51 2.49
CA SER A 241 25.21 -1.34 1.57
C SER A 241 23.72 -1.09 1.81
N ALA A 242 22.98 -0.75 0.76
CA ALA A 242 21.55 -0.52 0.88
C ALA A 242 20.91 -1.84 1.31
N THR A 243 20.67 -2.00 2.61
CA THR A 243 19.98 -3.17 3.13
C THR A 243 18.52 -3.10 2.68
N PRO A 244 17.80 -4.25 2.60
CA PRO A 244 16.37 -4.25 2.37
C PRO A 244 15.59 -3.50 3.45
N PHE A 245 16.23 -3.05 4.53
CA PHE A 245 15.66 -2.27 5.62
C PHE A 245 15.89 -0.76 5.51
N SER A 246 16.65 -0.30 4.51
CA SER A 246 16.95 1.12 4.35
C SER A 246 15.73 1.97 3.99
N ASN A 247 15.67 3.18 4.57
CA ASN A 247 14.65 4.17 4.28
C ASN A 247 14.95 4.93 2.97
N ASN A 248 13.91 5.26 2.19
CA ASN A 248 14.08 6.08 0.99
C ASN A 248 14.14 7.57 1.37
N SER A 249 15.35 8.15 1.32
CA SER A 249 15.62 9.54 1.69
C SER A 249 14.86 10.55 0.82
N PHE A 250 14.64 10.29 -0.47
CA PHE A 250 13.96 11.19 -1.41
C PHE A 250 12.47 11.38 -1.14
N THR A 251 11.85 10.50 -0.36
CA THR A 251 10.40 10.52 -0.07
C THR A 251 10.09 10.91 1.37
N THR A 252 11.12 11.24 2.16
CA THR A 252 10.97 11.69 3.54
C THR A 252 10.31 13.05 3.59
N VAL A 253 9.34 13.21 4.47
CA VAL A 253 8.70 14.51 4.75
C VAL A 253 8.77 14.84 6.24
N SER A 254 8.47 16.09 6.58
CA SER A 254 8.31 16.54 7.97
C SER A 254 7.13 15.81 8.67
N PRO A 255 7.20 15.53 9.99
CA PRO A 255 6.08 14.96 10.75
C PRO A 255 4.74 15.69 10.55
N ASP A 256 4.76 17.01 10.37
CA ASP A 256 3.54 17.83 10.18
C ASP A 256 3.02 17.86 8.73
N PHE A 257 3.66 17.12 7.81
CA PHE A 257 3.19 17.04 6.44
C PHE A 257 1.84 16.32 6.38
N ALA A 258 0.87 17.01 5.76
CA ALA A 258 -0.40 16.45 5.35
C ALA A 258 -0.57 16.63 3.84
N PRO A 259 -0.91 15.58 3.07
CA PRO A 259 -1.11 15.71 1.64
C PRO A 259 -2.33 16.59 1.34
N PRO A 260 -2.32 17.35 0.23
CA PRO A 260 -3.45 18.17 -0.15
C PRO A 260 -4.72 17.33 -0.31
N ARG A 261 -5.85 17.88 0.13
CA ARG A 261 -7.17 17.27 -0.10
C ARG A 261 -7.46 17.25 -1.61
N SER A 262 -8.24 16.26 -2.05
CA SER A 262 -8.53 16.06 -3.47
C SER A 262 -9.05 17.36 -4.14
N PRO A 263 -8.57 17.72 -5.36
CA PRO A 263 -8.94 18.96 -6.03
C PRO A 263 -10.45 19.20 -6.15
N THR A 264 -11.24 18.11 -6.22
CA THR A 264 -12.70 18.13 -6.36
C THR A 264 -13.43 18.87 -5.23
N ARG A 265 -12.79 19.01 -4.05
CA ARG A 265 -13.38 19.71 -2.90
C ARG A 265 -13.25 21.24 -2.97
N GLY A 266 -12.30 21.77 -3.74
CA GLY A 266 -12.11 23.22 -3.89
C GLY A 266 -13.31 23.93 -4.52
N GLY A 267 -14.13 23.22 -5.30
CA GLY A 267 -15.31 23.77 -5.98
C GLY A 267 -16.64 23.65 -5.23
N LYS A 268 -16.74 22.91 -4.12
CA LYS A 268 -18.02 22.68 -3.41
C LYS A 268 -18.36 23.72 -2.34
N LYS A 269 -17.68 24.87 -2.31
CA LYS A 269 -17.96 25.96 -1.35
C LYS A 269 -18.76 27.08 -2.00
N ARG A 270 -20.07 26.87 -2.23
CA ARG A 270 -21.17 27.87 -2.12
C ARG A 270 -22.51 27.37 -2.69
N ASN A 271 -23.56 27.56 -1.90
CA ASN A 271 -24.99 27.60 -2.25
C ASN A 271 -25.67 26.33 -2.77
N ARG A 272 -26.38 25.63 -1.88
CA ARG A 272 -27.69 25.07 -2.27
C ARG A 272 -28.74 24.86 -1.17
N ASP A 273 -28.66 25.49 0.01
CA ASP A 273 -29.70 25.33 1.05
C ASP A 273 -30.31 26.62 1.64
N ASN A 274 -30.09 27.79 1.05
CA ASN A 274 -30.90 28.99 1.38
C ASN A 274 -31.76 29.40 0.19
N ARG A 275 -32.92 28.75 0.04
CA ARG A 275 -34.06 29.26 -0.73
C ARG A 275 -35.33 29.22 0.14
N SER A 276 -35.39 30.14 1.09
CA SER A 276 -36.66 30.57 1.67
C SER A 276 -36.54 32.05 2.00
N GLU A 277 -36.78 32.89 1.00
CA GLU A 277 -37.51 34.17 1.07
C GLU A 277 -37.27 34.93 -0.24
N SER A 278 -38.34 35.10 -1.00
CA SER A 278 -38.33 35.88 -2.25
C SER A 278 -38.65 37.34 -1.88
N PRO A 279 -37.84 38.34 -2.25
CA PRO A 279 -38.18 39.72 -1.98
C PRO A 279 -39.23 40.26 -2.97
N THR A 280 -40.22 40.95 -2.42
CA THR A 280 -41.32 41.63 -3.11
C THR A 280 -40.82 42.69 -4.09
N ARG A 281 -41.28 42.60 -5.34
CA ARG A 281 -40.95 43.53 -6.42
C ARG A 281 -41.71 44.84 -6.22
N LYS A 282 -41.05 45.92 -5.76
CA LYS A 282 -41.59 47.28 -5.79
C LYS A 282 -41.75 47.73 -7.24
N ARG A 283 -43.00 47.94 -7.68
CA ARG A 283 -43.32 48.75 -8.86
C ARG A 283 -42.97 50.20 -8.54
N ASN A 284 -42.13 50.84 -9.36
CA ASN A 284 -42.15 52.30 -9.49
C ASN A 284 -42.44 52.67 -10.94
N ARG A 285 -43.48 53.49 -11.08
CA ARG A 285 -43.86 54.24 -12.27
C ARG A 285 -42.89 55.41 -12.46
N LEU A 286 -42.38 55.57 -13.67
CA LEU A 286 -42.46 56.73 -14.57
C LEU A 286 -41.39 56.57 -15.64
#